data_AF-A0AAD4DIX2-F1
#
_entry.id   AF-A0AAD4DIX2-F1
#
_cell.length_a   1.000
_cell.length_b   1.000
_cell.length_c   1.000
_cell.angle_alpha   90.00
_cell.angle_beta   90.00
_cell.angle_gamma   90.00
#
_symmetry.space_group_name_H-M   'P 1'
#
loop_
_entity.id
_entity.type
_entity.pdbx_description
1 polymer ?
#
loop_
_entity_poly.entity_id
_entity_poly.type
_entity_poly.pdbx_seq_one_letter_code
_entity_poly.pdbx_strand_id
1 'polypeptide(L)'
;MHFFSSILRLVILAGLLVVASVDASPIPASIPQESDATSLITFTSNITIKKPCLSACPLIYKPVCAKDKRGAKRTFSNSCALGLYNCEHPKGSFTAISETA
;
A
#
# COMPACT_ATOMS: atom_id res chain seq x y z
N MET A 1 -50.06 14.90 21.96
CA MET A 1 -49.12 15.05 20.82
C MET A 1 -47.63 15.05 21.22
N HIS A 2 -47.25 14.93 22.51
CA HIS A 2 -45.83 14.84 22.93
C HIS A 2 -45.26 13.41 22.93
N PHE A 3 -46.10 12.38 23.11
CA PHE A 3 -45.67 10.98 23.17
C PHE A 3 -45.04 10.48 21.86
N PHE A 4 -45.64 10.82 20.72
CA PHE A 4 -45.14 10.46 19.39
C PHE A 4 -43.79 11.12 19.08
N SER A 5 -43.57 12.35 19.55
CA SER A 5 -42.29 13.08 19.37
C SER A 5 -41.15 12.44 20.18
N SER A 6 -41.45 11.94 21.38
CA SER A 6 -40.47 11.24 22.22
C SER A 6 -40.07 9.88 21.64
N ILE A 7 -41.05 9.10 21.15
CA ILE A 7 -40.80 7.81 20.48
C ILE A 7 -40.01 8.02 19.18
N LEU A 8 -40.34 9.05 18.39
CA LEU A 8 -39.63 9.38 17.16
C LEU A 8 -38.15 9.73 17.42
N ARG A 9 -37.85 10.49 18.50
CA ARG A 9 -36.47 10.80 18.89
C ARG A 9 -35.69 9.56 19.33
N LEU A 10 -36.34 8.65 20.06
CA LEU A 10 -35.74 7.37 20.49
C LEU A 10 -35.39 6.46 19.30
N VAL A 11 -36.28 6.37 18.32
CA VAL A 11 -36.04 5.59 17.09
C VAL A 11 -34.92 6.19 16.24
N ILE A 12 -34.84 7.53 16.12
CA ILE A 12 -33.77 8.21 15.39
C ILE A 12 -32.41 8.01 16.09
N LEU A 13 -32.35 8.16 17.42
CA LEU A 13 -31.11 7.94 18.20
C LEU A 13 -30.63 6.49 18.12
N ALA A 14 -31.54 5.51 18.24
CA ALA A 14 -31.21 4.10 18.08
C ALA A 14 -30.75 3.78 16.64
N GLY A 15 -31.39 4.39 15.63
CA GLY A 15 -31.00 4.24 14.22
C GLY A 15 -29.58 4.75 13.95
N LEU A 16 -29.20 5.94 14.46
CA LEU A 16 -27.85 6.49 14.31
C LEU A 16 -26.76 5.62 14.96
N LEU A 17 -27.07 4.95 16.08
CA LEU A 17 -26.15 4.00 16.73
C LEU A 17 -25.87 2.75 15.87
N VAL A 18 -26.83 2.33 15.04
CA VAL A 18 -26.68 1.16 14.16
C VAL A 18 -25.85 1.49 12.90
N VAL A 19 -25.82 2.75 12.45
CA VAL A 19 -25.04 3.14 11.26
C VAL A 19 -23.54 3.27 11.54
N ALA A 20 -23.15 3.42 12.81
CA ALA A 20 -21.73 3.53 13.20
C ALA A 20 -20.98 2.19 13.20
N SER A 21 -21.66 1.05 13.04
CA SER A 21 -21.06 -0.29 13.05
C SER A 21 -21.03 -1.00 11.69
N VAL A 22 -21.54 -0.37 10.63
CA VAL A 22 -21.35 -0.86 9.26
C VAL A 22 -20.08 -0.26 8.65
N ASP A 23 -18.94 -0.77 9.10
CA ASP A 23 -17.69 -0.59 8.36
C ASP A 23 -17.86 -1.25 6.98
N ALA A 24 -18.18 -0.44 5.98
CA ALA A 24 -17.97 -0.77 4.58
C ALA A 24 -16.45 -0.85 4.36
N SER A 25 -15.83 -1.95 4.80
CA SER A 25 -14.46 -2.27 4.42
C SER A 25 -14.45 -2.44 2.90
N PRO A 26 -13.65 -1.65 2.17
CA PRO A 26 -13.38 -1.91 0.77
C PRO A 26 -12.75 -3.29 0.68
N ILE A 27 -13.27 -4.17 -0.18
CA ILE A 27 -12.58 -5.40 -0.58
C ILE A 27 -11.27 -4.93 -1.22
N PRO A 28 -10.08 -5.21 -0.64
CA PRO A 28 -8.87 -5.00 -1.39
C PRO A 28 -8.90 -6.03 -2.52
N ALA A 29 -9.02 -5.55 -3.76
CA ALA A 29 -8.58 -6.28 -4.93
C ALA A 29 -7.04 -6.34 -4.91
N SER A 30 -6.48 -6.92 -3.85
CA SER A 30 -5.11 -7.42 -3.82
C SER A 30 -5.21 -8.89 -4.19
N ILE A 31 -4.91 -9.18 -5.44
CA ILE A 31 -4.53 -10.52 -5.87
C ILE A 31 -3.45 -11.00 -4.88
N PRO A 32 -3.64 -12.10 -4.15
CA PRO A 32 -2.55 -12.78 -3.48
C PRO A 32 -1.64 -13.32 -4.59
N GLN A 33 -0.45 -12.75 -4.75
CA GLN A 33 0.64 -13.55 -5.28
C GLN A 33 1.08 -14.49 -4.16
N GLU A 34 0.41 -15.64 -4.11
CA GLU A 34 0.87 -16.81 -3.40
C GLU A 34 2.29 -17.17 -3.85
N SER A 35 3.12 -17.54 -2.86
CA SER A 35 4.14 -18.59 -2.90
C SER A 35 5.01 -18.71 -4.18
N ASP A 36 6.32 -18.57 -4.10
CA ASP A 36 7.12 -19.46 -3.27
C ASP A 36 8.50 -18.84 -2.98
N ALA A 37 8.72 -18.48 -1.73
CA ALA A 37 10.06 -18.51 -1.18
C ALA A 37 10.05 -19.57 -0.08
N THR A 38 10.08 -20.84 -0.50
CA THR A 38 10.52 -21.96 0.33
C THR A 38 11.75 -21.52 1.13
N SER A 39 11.52 -21.23 2.39
CA SER A 39 12.54 -20.96 3.38
C SER A 39 13.15 -22.29 3.78
N LEU A 40 14.12 -22.82 3.04
CA LEU A 40 14.99 -23.89 3.53
C LEU A 40 16.32 -23.88 2.77
N ILE A 41 17.33 -23.19 3.29
CA ILE A 41 18.64 -23.83 3.48
C ILE A 41 19.32 -23.20 4.72
N THR A 42 19.05 -23.79 5.89
CA THR A 42 19.98 -23.70 7.03
C THR A 42 21.15 -24.62 6.75
N PHE A 43 22.20 -24.08 6.16
CA PHE A 43 23.56 -24.59 6.30
C PHE A 43 24.45 -23.39 6.59
N THR A 44 25.35 -23.52 7.56
CA THR A 44 26.20 -22.47 8.10
C THR A 44 27.17 -21.93 7.05
N SER A 45 26.68 -21.06 6.19
CA SER A 45 27.44 -20.27 5.23
C SER A 45 26.65 -19.00 4.99
N ASN A 46 27.30 -17.86 5.03
CA ASN A 46 26.68 -16.54 4.85
C ASN A 46 26.29 -16.34 3.37
N ILE A 47 25.40 -17.19 2.86
CA ILE A 47 24.95 -17.18 1.47
C ILE A 47 23.82 -16.15 1.38
N THR A 48 24.17 -14.93 1.03
CA THR A 48 23.20 -13.90 0.69
C THR A 48 22.63 -14.20 -0.70
N ILE A 49 21.48 -14.87 -0.77
CA ILE A 49 20.73 -15.03 -2.02
C ILE A 49 20.13 -13.66 -2.38
N LYS A 50 20.81 -12.93 -3.27
CA LYS A 50 20.28 -11.68 -3.81
C LYS A 50 19.13 -12.03 -4.77
N LYS A 51 17.88 -11.71 -4.39
CA LYS A 51 16.76 -11.80 -5.33
C LYS A 51 17.04 -10.91 -6.55
N PRO A 52 16.88 -11.42 -7.79
CA PRO A 52 17.00 -10.60 -8.98
C PRO A 52 15.92 -9.52 -9.00
N CYS A 53 16.24 -8.37 -9.58
CA CYS A 53 15.29 -7.28 -9.79
C CYS A 53 14.31 -7.63 -10.93
N LEU A 54 13.16 -6.95 -10.98
CA LEU A 54 12.23 -7.07 -12.11
C LEU A 54 12.93 -6.71 -13.43
N SER A 55 12.64 -7.44 -14.50
CA SER A 55 13.22 -7.14 -15.82
C SER A 55 12.47 -6.05 -16.59
N ALA A 56 11.20 -5.80 -16.25
CA ALA A 56 10.36 -4.82 -16.91
C ALA A 56 9.25 -4.31 -16.00
N CYS A 57 8.74 -3.11 -16.32
CA CYS A 57 7.56 -2.53 -15.69
C CYS A 57 6.45 -2.28 -16.72
N PRO A 58 5.17 -2.32 -16.31
CA PRO A 58 4.06 -1.90 -17.16
C PRO A 58 4.23 -0.45 -17.63
N LEU A 59 3.76 -0.15 -18.84
CA LEU A 59 3.79 1.20 -19.43
C LEU A 59 2.65 2.10 -18.93
N ILE A 60 2.19 1.88 -17.69
CA ILE A 60 1.14 2.70 -17.06
C ILE A 60 1.78 3.95 -16.49
N TYR A 61 1.30 5.13 -16.89
CA TYR A 61 1.76 6.40 -16.33
C TYR A 61 0.92 6.76 -15.09
N LYS A 62 1.54 6.66 -13.91
CA LYS A 62 0.99 7.03 -12.60
C LYS A 62 2.14 7.58 -11.75
N PRO A 63 2.53 8.85 -11.96
CA PRO A 63 3.83 9.34 -11.50
C PRO A 63 3.96 9.34 -9.98
N VAL A 64 5.14 9.01 -9.48
CA VAL A 64 5.47 9.01 -8.06
C VAL A 64 6.67 9.93 -7.83
N CYS A 65 6.50 10.97 -7.02
CA CYS A 65 7.62 11.77 -6.55
C CYS A 65 8.25 11.07 -5.36
N ALA A 66 9.56 10.86 -5.42
CA ALA A 66 10.31 10.18 -4.39
C ALA A 66 11.53 11.01 -3.99
N LYS A 67 12.00 10.82 -2.76
CA LYS A 67 13.12 11.55 -2.16
C LYS A 67 14.17 10.58 -1.65
N ASP A 68 15.44 10.85 -1.91
CA ASP A 68 16.54 10.08 -1.33
C ASP A 68 16.84 10.51 0.12
N LYS A 69 17.80 9.85 0.76
CA LYS A 69 18.25 10.18 2.12
C LYS A 69 18.90 11.56 2.24
N ARG A 70 19.42 12.11 1.14
CA ARG A 70 20.07 13.43 1.08
C ARG A 70 19.08 14.56 0.81
N GLY A 71 17.83 14.23 0.49
CA GLY A 71 16.78 15.18 0.19
C GLY A 71 16.58 15.46 -1.31
N ALA A 72 17.34 14.82 -2.19
CA ALA A 72 17.15 14.94 -3.64
C ALA A 72 15.81 14.32 -4.04
N LYS A 73 15.02 15.06 -4.83
CA LYS A 73 13.71 14.60 -5.33
C LYS A 73 13.84 14.12 -6.77
N ARG A 74 13.11 13.06 -7.10
CA ARG A 74 12.99 12.53 -8.45
C ARG A 74 11.59 11.96 -8.66
N THR A 75 11.02 12.22 -9.84
CA THR A 75 9.75 11.63 -10.26
C THR A 75 9.99 10.37 -11.08
N PHE A 76 9.27 9.31 -10.75
CA PHE A 76 9.25 8.03 -11.47
C PHE A 76 7.91 7.87 -12.20
N SER A 77 7.90 7.23 -13.37
CA SER A 77 6.69 7.08 -14.19
C SER A 77 5.57 6.29 -13.52
N ASN A 78 5.93 5.36 -12.63
CA ASN A 78 5.03 4.60 -11.76
C ASN A 78 5.78 3.97 -10.58
N SER A 79 5.02 3.37 -9.66
CA SER A 79 5.57 2.68 -8.48
C SER A 79 6.47 1.49 -8.83
N CYS A 80 6.22 0.78 -9.93
CA CYS A 80 7.10 -0.29 -10.39
C CYS A 80 8.47 0.27 -10.78
N ALA A 81 8.51 1.38 -11.53
CA ALA A 81 9.77 2.02 -11.93
C ALA A 81 10.60 2.49 -10.72
N LEU A 82 9.95 3.03 -9.69
CA LEU A 82 10.60 3.36 -8.42
C LEU A 82 11.17 2.12 -7.72
N GLY A 83 10.38 1.04 -7.62
CA GLY A 83 10.82 -0.22 -7.00
C GLY A 83 11.99 -0.87 -7.73
N LEU A 84 11.94 -0.90 -9.07
CA LEU A 84 13.02 -1.39 -9.91
C LEU A 84 14.31 -0.60 -9.68
N TYR A 85 14.22 0.74 -9.72
CA TYR A 85 15.37 1.60 -9.47
C TYR A 85 16.00 1.32 -8.09
N ASN A 86 15.18 1.19 -7.04
CA ASN A 86 15.66 0.91 -5.69
C ASN A 86 16.31 -0.47 -5.57
N CYS A 87 15.81 -1.46 -6.30
CA CYS A 87 16.40 -2.79 -6.36
C CYS A 87 17.78 -2.78 -7.03
N GLU A 88 17.92 -2.04 -8.14
CA GLU A 88 19.17 -1.89 -8.87
C GLU A 88 20.20 -1.03 -8.11
N HIS A 89 19.72 -0.05 -7.32
CA HIS A 89 20.53 0.94 -6.61
C HIS A 89 20.35 0.86 -5.08
N PRO A 90 20.79 -0.22 -4.40
CA PRO A 90 20.54 -0.42 -2.97
C PRO A 90 21.17 0.64 -2.06
N LYS A 91 22.24 1.32 -2.52
CA LYS A 91 22.92 2.41 -1.79
C LYS A 91 22.31 3.79 -2.05
N GLY A 92 21.45 3.93 -3.07
CA GLY A 92 20.92 5.20 -3.55
C GLY A 92 19.41 5.17 -3.73
N SER A 93 18.70 4.50 -2.81
CA SER A 93 17.25 4.33 -2.90
C SER A 93 16.49 5.64 -2.63
N PHE A 94 15.33 5.74 -3.26
CA PHE A 94 14.36 6.81 -3.06
C PHE A 94 13.12 6.28 -2.33
N THR A 95 12.52 7.11 -1.49
CA THR A 95 11.26 6.83 -0.80
C THR A 95 10.16 7.71 -1.37
N ALA A 96 9.02 7.13 -1.72
CA ALA A 96 7.86 7.89 -2.21
C ALA A 96 7.43 8.94 -1.17
N ILE A 97 7.18 10.17 -1.64
CA ILE A 97 6.70 11.30 -0.83
C ILE A 97 5.39 11.90 -1.38
N SER A 98 5.04 11.65 -2.64
CA SER A 98 3.71 11.94 -3.18
C SER A 98 3.41 11.06 -4.41
N GLU A 99 2.13 10.76 -4.61
CA GLU A 99 1.60 10.00 -5.76
C GLU A 99 1.10 10.93 -6.88
N THR A 100 1.52 12.19 -6.84
CA THR A 100 1.26 13.21 -7.86
C THR A 100 2.52 14.07 -7.96
N ALA A 101 3.02 14.20 -9.18
CA ALA A 101 4.26 14.92 -9.50
C ALA A 101 4.00 16.39 -9.79
#